data_AF-A0A2V9M8B5-F1
#
_entry.id   AF-A0A2V9M8B5-F1
#
_cell.length_a   1.000
_cell.length_b   1.000
_cell.length_c   1.000
_cell.angle_alpha   90.00
_cell.angle_beta   90.00
_cell.angle_gamma   90.00
#
_symmetry.space_group_name_H-M   'P 1'
#
loop_
_entity.id
_entity.type
_entity.pdbx_description
1 polymer ?
#
loop_
_entity_poly.entity_id
_entity_poly.type
_entity_poly.pdbx_seq_one_letter_code
_entity_poly.pdbx_strand_id
1 'polypeptide(L)'
;PRRFLAILCEGEPLPFTKGSGRLELAGAIASPKNPLTARVMVNRIWQHHFGTGIVRTASNFGQLGERPSHPELLDYLASRFLESRWSIKAMHREIMLSATYALSTEYSEKNFAVDPDNHLFWRANRKRLDVEALRDSILCVSGNLDRTAGGEPVRLTEEKNNRRTVYGFVSRRKLDGTLALFDFANPNSTSERRVDTDTPLQRLFFLNSRFVLQQAELLANRLKADREASDESRIRTAYRLLFDREPSQTELQLGLKFLGNGQKAWQQYAQVLLSSSEFIMVN
;
A
#
# COMPACT_ATOMS: atom_id res chain seq x y z
N PRO A 1 24.25 16.47 -29.98
CA PRO A 1 25.02 15.33 -29.42
C PRO A 1 24.28 14.68 -28.25
N ARG A 2 24.39 13.36 -28.08
CA ARG A 2 23.87 12.64 -26.91
C ARG A 2 24.66 13.10 -25.68
N ARG A 3 24.01 13.70 -24.69
CA ARG A 3 24.65 14.27 -23.49
C ARG A 3 23.62 14.40 -22.38
N PHE A 4 24.08 14.68 -21.16
CA PHE A 4 23.19 14.95 -20.03
C PHE A 4 22.43 16.27 -20.22
N LEU A 5 21.38 16.49 -19.42
CA LEU A 5 20.59 17.73 -19.47
C LEU A 5 21.44 18.89 -18.97
N ALA A 6 21.72 19.86 -19.84
CA ALA A 6 22.58 21.01 -19.53
C ALA A 6 22.06 21.84 -18.34
N ILE A 7 20.73 21.92 -18.18
CA ILE A 7 20.08 22.63 -17.06
C ILE A 7 20.36 21.99 -15.69
N LEU A 8 20.83 20.74 -15.66
CA LEU A 8 21.15 19.99 -14.43
C LEU A 8 22.67 19.82 -14.22
N CYS A 9 23.50 20.46 -15.05
CA CYS A 9 24.96 20.40 -14.95
C CYS A 9 25.53 21.76 -14.56
N GLU A 10 26.60 21.74 -13.78
CA GLU A 10 27.53 22.86 -13.70
C GLU A 10 28.37 22.85 -14.99
N GLY A 11 28.03 23.72 -15.95
CA GLY A 11 28.74 23.86 -17.24
C GLY A 11 28.18 23.02 -18.39
N GLU A 12 28.92 22.95 -19.51
CA GLU A 12 28.48 22.19 -20.69
C GLU A 12 28.63 20.67 -20.47
N PRO A 13 27.55 19.87 -20.58
CA PRO A 13 27.63 18.44 -20.40
C PRO A 13 28.39 17.79 -21.56
N LEU A 14 29.40 16.98 -21.21
CA LEU A 14 30.20 16.23 -22.16
C LEU A 14 29.32 15.28 -23.00
N PRO A 15 29.61 15.11 -24.29
CA PRO A 15 28.92 14.15 -25.12
C PRO A 15 29.20 12.72 -24.65
N PHE A 16 28.15 11.90 -24.61
CA PHE A 16 28.21 10.46 -24.40
C PHE A 16 28.88 9.79 -25.60
N THR A 17 29.83 8.90 -25.32
CA THR A 17 30.73 8.31 -26.32
C THR A 17 30.54 6.81 -26.50
N LYS A 18 29.87 6.12 -25.57
CA LYS A 18 29.79 4.65 -25.55
C LYS A 18 28.43 4.14 -26.01
N GLY A 19 28.43 3.41 -27.12
CA GLY A 19 27.27 2.68 -27.62
C GLY A 19 26.06 3.61 -27.83
N SER A 20 24.93 3.29 -27.20
CA SER A 20 23.71 4.12 -27.27
C SER A 20 23.78 5.39 -26.39
N GLY A 21 24.70 5.46 -25.42
CA GLY A 21 24.74 6.50 -24.39
C GLY A 21 23.79 6.27 -23.21
N ARG A 22 22.96 5.21 -23.21
CA ARG A 22 21.99 4.91 -22.14
C ARG A 22 22.65 4.60 -20.79
N LEU A 23 23.78 3.88 -20.80
CA LEU A 23 24.53 3.58 -19.58
C LEU A 23 25.17 4.84 -18.99
N GLU A 24 25.75 5.70 -19.83
CA GLU A 24 26.32 6.98 -19.41
C GLU A 24 25.25 7.91 -18.82
N LEU A 25 24.06 7.96 -19.45
CA LEU A 25 22.90 8.66 -18.90
C LEU A 25 22.47 8.10 -17.54
N ALA A 26 22.36 6.77 -17.41
CA ALA A 26 21.99 6.14 -16.14
C ALA A 26 23.01 6.43 -15.04
N GLY A 27 24.30 6.39 -15.36
CA GLY A 27 25.38 6.76 -14.43
C GLY A 27 25.35 8.23 -14.03
N ALA A 28 25.01 9.14 -14.94
CA ALA A 28 24.85 10.55 -14.63
C ALA A 28 23.64 10.80 -13.71
N ILE A 29 22.51 10.12 -13.95
CA ILE A 29 21.32 10.20 -13.08
C ILE A 29 21.65 9.68 -11.68
N ALA A 30 22.23 8.48 -11.57
CA ALA A 30 22.55 7.84 -10.28
C ALA A 30 23.89 8.30 -9.69
N SER A 31 24.46 9.39 -10.19
CA SER A 31 25.73 9.94 -9.68
C SER A 31 25.54 10.49 -8.27
N PRO A 32 26.45 10.23 -7.32
CA PRO A 32 26.44 10.89 -6.01
C PRO A 32 26.53 12.41 -6.08
N LYS A 33 27.04 12.96 -7.19
CA LYS A 33 27.08 14.41 -7.45
C LYS A 33 25.73 15.00 -7.84
N ASN A 34 24.74 14.15 -8.15
CA ASN A 34 23.38 14.55 -8.45
C ASN A 34 22.47 14.30 -7.22
N PRO A 35 22.20 15.31 -6.38
CA PRO A 35 21.41 15.13 -5.16
C PRO A 35 19.92 14.85 -5.45
N LEU A 36 19.43 15.20 -6.64
CA LEU A 36 18.01 15.12 -6.97
C LEU A 36 17.50 13.68 -6.95
N THR A 37 18.28 12.73 -7.47
CA THR A 37 17.86 11.34 -7.56
C THR A 37 17.68 10.70 -6.19
N ALA A 38 18.58 10.99 -5.25
CA ALA A 38 18.45 10.52 -3.88
C ALA A 38 17.22 11.14 -3.20
N ARG A 39 17.06 12.47 -3.28
CA ARG A 39 15.91 13.20 -2.71
C ARG A 39 14.57 12.69 -3.25
N VAL A 40 14.45 12.51 -4.56
CA VAL A 40 13.23 12.00 -5.20
C VAL A 40 12.93 10.58 -4.73
N MET A 41 13.95 9.70 -4.66
CA MET A 41 13.74 8.32 -4.26
C MET A 41 13.34 8.19 -2.79
N VAL A 42 14.02 8.90 -1.88
CA VAL A 42 13.66 8.85 -0.45
C VAL A 42 12.28 9.44 -0.18
N ASN A 43 11.89 10.50 -0.91
CA ASN A 43 10.54 11.05 -0.82
C ASN A 43 9.47 10.05 -1.26
N ARG A 44 9.74 9.25 -2.30
CA ARG A 44 8.82 8.17 -2.73
C ARG A 44 8.73 7.05 -1.70
N ILE A 45 9.86 6.64 -1.13
CA ILE A 45 9.88 5.63 -0.06
C ILE A 45 9.08 6.14 1.16
N TRP A 46 9.27 7.40 1.55
CA TRP A 46 8.51 8.06 2.60
C TRP A 46 7.01 8.08 2.27
N GLN A 47 6.65 8.55 1.08
CA GLN A 47 5.26 8.59 0.60
C GLN A 47 4.58 7.22 0.63
N HIS A 48 5.29 6.14 0.32
CA HIS A 48 4.71 4.79 0.37
C HIS A 48 4.31 4.37 1.79
N HIS A 49 5.06 4.81 2.81
CA HIS A 49 4.81 4.55 4.23
C HIS A 49 3.75 5.48 4.82
N PHE A 50 3.84 6.79 4.54
CA PHE A 50 2.98 7.80 5.18
C PHE A 50 1.80 8.26 4.31
N GLY A 51 1.64 7.72 3.10
CA GLY A 51 0.64 8.13 2.11
C GLY A 51 0.99 9.42 1.35
N THR A 52 1.65 10.36 2.02
CA THR A 52 2.12 11.63 1.47
C THR A 52 3.62 11.77 1.61
N GLY A 53 4.27 12.35 0.60
CA GLY A 53 5.70 12.64 0.63
C GLY A 53 6.02 13.86 1.50
N ILE A 54 7.29 14.00 1.90
CA ILE A 54 7.84 15.25 2.45
C ILE A 54 7.67 16.39 1.43
N VAL A 55 7.82 16.07 0.15
CA VAL A 55 7.38 16.87 -0.99
C VAL A 55 6.13 16.20 -1.57
N ARG A 56 4.97 16.85 -1.52
CA ARG A 56 3.69 16.25 -1.96
C ARG A 56 3.63 16.04 -3.48
N THR A 57 4.36 16.85 -4.24
CA THR A 57 4.48 16.77 -5.71
C THR A 57 5.62 15.83 -6.11
N ALA A 58 5.38 14.52 -5.99
CA ALA A 58 6.42 13.50 -6.12
C ALA A 58 7.15 13.45 -7.48
N SER A 59 6.55 13.95 -8.57
CA SER A 59 7.21 14.07 -9.87
C SER A 59 7.74 15.46 -10.19
N ASN A 60 7.53 16.45 -9.34
CA ASN A 60 7.93 17.83 -9.60
C ASN A 60 8.71 18.40 -8.41
N PHE A 61 10.03 18.18 -8.41
CA PHE A 61 10.97 18.75 -7.44
C PHE A 61 11.56 20.10 -7.91
N GLY A 62 11.02 20.67 -9.00
CA GLY A 62 11.44 21.95 -9.55
C GLY A 62 10.76 23.15 -8.86
N GLN A 63 10.98 24.35 -9.40
CA GLN A 63 10.39 25.59 -8.86
C GLN A 63 8.86 25.63 -8.92
N LEU A 64 8.26 24.86 -9.84
CA LEU A 64 6.81 24.71 -9.97
C LEU A 64 6.23 23.64 -9.02
N GLY A 65 7.10 22.93 -8.29
CA GLY A 65 6.73 21.95 -7.29
C GLY A 65 6.46 22.57 -5.93
N GLU A 66 5.94 21.75 -5.03
CA GLU A 66 5.81 22.13 -3.62
C GLU A 66 7.17 22.08 -2.94
N ARG A 67 7.36 22.96 -1.94
CA ARG A 67 8.56 22.92 -1.10
C ARG A 67 8.48 21.74 -0.12
N PRO A 68 9.62 21.15 0.27
CA PRO A 68 9.63 20.11 1.30
C PRO A 68 9.07 20.65 2.62
N SER A 69 8.22 19.86 3.27
CA SER A 69 7.74 20.17 4.63
C SER A 69 8.90 20.21 5.64
N HIS A 70 9.84 19.28 5.49
CA HIS A 70 11.02 19.15 6.34
C HIS A 70 12.28 19.03 5.46
N PRO A 71 12.87 20.15 5.02
CA PRO A 71 14.01 20.13 4.09
C PRO A 71 15.24 19.44 4.69
N GLU A 72 15.54 19.68 5.97
CA GLU A 72 16.66 19.06 6.66
C GLU A 72 16.51 17.54 6.80
N LEU A 73 15.28 17.07 7.07
CA LEU A 73 14.97 15.64 7.12
C LEU A 73 15.15 14.99 5.74
N LEU A 74 14.67 15.66 4.69
CA LEU A 74 14.84 15.17 3.31
C LEU A 74 16.33 15.03 2.95
N ASP A 75 17.14 16.01 3.34
CA ASP A 75 18.59 16.02 3.10
C ASP A 75 19.33 14.98 3.93
N TYR A 76 18.93 14.79 5.18
CA TYR A 76 19.40 13.71 6.03
C TYR A 76 19.12 12.34 5.38
N LEU A 77 17.86 12.06 5.02
CA LEU A 77 17.48 10.78 4.42
C LEU A 77 18.18 10.55 3.08
N ALA A 78 18.30 11.58 2.24
CA ALA A 78 19.01 11.48 0.96
C ALA A 78 20.50 11.13 1.15
N SER A 79 21.16 11.73 2.14
CA SER A 79 22.56 11.45 2.48
C SER A 79 22.72 10.02 3.00
N ARG A 80 21.85 9.59 3.92
CA ARG A 80 21.83 8.20 4.43
C ARG A 80 21.56 7.17 3.33
N PHE A 81 20.74 7.52 2.34
CA PHE A 81 20.49 6.64 1.20
C PHE A 81 21.73 6.44 0.33
N LEU A 82 22.53 7.49 0.12
CA LEU A 82 23.82 7.40 -0.57
C LEU A 82 24.85 6.60 0.24
N GLU A 83 24.98 6.87 1.54
CA GLU A 83 25.89 6.15 2.46
C GLU A 83 25.58 4.65 2.52
N SER A 84 24.29 4.29 2.50
CA SER A 84 23.83 2.90 2.46
C SER A 84 23.92 2.24 1.09
N ARG A 85 24.62 2.86 0.13
CA ARG A 85 24.78 2.40 -1.27
C ARG A 85 23.45 2.18 -1.97
N TRP A 86 22.53 3.13 -1.83
CA TRP A 86 21.20 3.10 -2.46
C TRP A 86 20.32 1.93 -1.97
N SER A 87 20.55 1.46 -0.74
CA SER A 87 19.78 0.33 -0.18
C SER A 87 18.38 0.77 0.26
N ILE A 88 17.38 0.41 -0.56
CA ILE A 88 15.96 0.66 -0.24
C ILE A 88 15.56 -0.03 1.07
N LYS A 89 16.09 -1.23 1.35
CA LYS A 89 15.82 -1.95 2.60
C LYS A 89 16.35 -1.22 3.83
N ALA A 90 17.53 -0.60 3.73
CA ALA A 90 18.08 0.20 4.82
C ALA A 90 17.19 1.42 5.09
N MET A 91 16.68 2.09 4.04
CA MET A 91 15.76 3.21 4.20
C MET A 91 14.41 2.82 4.81
N HIS A 92 13.84 1.68 4.39
CA HIS A 92 12.63 1.18 5.05
C HIS A 92 12.87 0.96 6.54
N ARG A 93 14.00 0.35 6.92
CA ARG A 93 14.34 0.12 8.32
C ARG A 93 14.51 1.44 9.09
N GLU A 94 15.22 2.41 8.54
CA GLU A 94 15.41 3.73 9.16
C GLU A 94 14.06 4.41 9.44
N ILE A 95 13.17 4.42 8.45
CA ILE A 95 11.83 5.03 8.60
C ILE A 95 10.98 4.26 9.60
N MET A 96 10.91 2.92 9.49
CA MET A 96 10.05 2.09 10.35
C MET A 96 10.50 2.07 11.82
N LEU A 97 11.76 2.39 12.11
CA LEU A 97 12.28 2.51 13.47
C LEU A 97 12.18 3.94 14.04
N SER A 98 11.63 4.89 13.26
CA SER A 98 11.44 6.28 13.72
C SER A 98 10.22 6.41 14.63
N ALA A 99 10.26 7.37 15.55
CA ALA A 99 9.11 7.73 16.38
C ALA A 99 7.91 8.17 15.52
N THR A 100 8.16 8.85 14.39
CA THR A 100 7.14 9.31 13.45
C THR A 100 6.34 8.15 12.85
N TYR A 101 6.99 7.02 12.53
CA TYR A 101 6.30 5.83 12.01
C TYR A 101 5.44 5.14 13.09
N ALA A 102 5.81 5.29 14.37
CA ALA A 102 5.08 4.71 15.50
C ALA A 102 3.96 5.61 16.07
N LEU A 103 3.66 6.75 15.42
CA LEU A 103 2.62 7.66 15.89
C LEU A 103 1.24 7.00 15.85
N SER A 104 0.35 7.40 16.78
CA SER A 104 -1.05 6.97 16.76
C SER A 104 -1.86 7.75 15.72
N THR A 105 -3.03 7.23 15.34
CA THR A 105 -4.01 7.98 14.52
C THR A 105 -4.95 8.86 15.37
N GLU A 106 -4.64 9.06 16.65
CA GLU A 106 -5.52 9.74 17.59
C GLU A 106 -5.74 11.20 17.19
N TYR A 107 -6.97 11.68 17.37
CA TYR A 107 -7.33 13.04 17.02
C TYR A 107 -6.99 13.98 18.18
N SER A 108 -6.28 15.06 17.89
CA SER A 108 -6.04 16.15 18.81
C SER A 108 -6.59 17.45 18.22
N GLU A 109 -7.56 18.05 18.91
CA GLU A 109 -8.18 19.30 18.47
C GLU A 109 -7.14 20.44 18.36
N LYS A 110 -6.21 20.51 19.31
CA LYS A 110 -5.13 21.52 19.29
C LYS A 110 -4.23 21.39 18.07
N ASN A 111 -3.81 20.18 17.72
CA ASN A 111 -2.94 19.98 16.55
C ASN A 111 -3.72 20.15 15.25
N PHE A 112 -4.97 19.69 15.21
CA PHE A 112 -5.83 19.85 14.04
C PHE A 112 -6.12 21.33 13.72
N ALA A 113 -6.26 22.18 14.75
CA ALA A 113 -6.42 23.62 14.54
C ALA A 113 -5.20 24.30 13.89
N VAL A 114 -4.00 23.73 14.06
CA VAL A 114 -2.75 24.28 13.50
C VAL A 114 -2.41 23.65 12.15
N ASP A 115 -2.55 22.33 12.02
CA ASP A 115 -2.19 21.55 10.83
C ASP A 115 -3.27 20.49 10.52
N PRO A 116 -4.41 20.92 9.96
CA PRO A 116 -5.52 20.01 9.67
C PRO A 116 -5.16 18.94 8.62
N ASP A 117 -4.27 19.28 7.69
CA ASP A 117 -3.81 18.41 6.60
C ASP A 117 -2.69 17.44 7.03
N ASN A 118 -2.26 17.48 8.29
CA ASN A 118 -1.17 16.68 8.83
C ASN A 118 0.12 16.78 8.01
N HIS A 119 0.43 17.98 7.51
CA HIS A 119 1.65 18.28 6.76
C HIS A 119 2.92 18.09 7.59
N LEU A 120 2.81 18.29 8.91
CA LEU A 120 3.89 18.16 9.88
C LEU A 120 3.96 16.76 10.52
N PHE A 121 3.11 15.81 10.10
CA PHE A 121 3.07 14.44 10.60
C PHE A 121 2.94 14.35 12.14
N TRP A 122 1.98 15.08 12.72
CA TRP A 122 1.69 15.02 14.16
C TRP A 122 0.88 13.77 14.57
N ARG A 123 0.36 13.02 13.59
CA ARG A 123 -0.29 11.71 13.76
C ARG A 123 0.02 10.79 12.58
N ALA A 124 -0.24 9.49 12.73
CA ALA A 124 -0.23 8.55 11.59
C ALA A 124 -1.40 8.81 10.63
N ASN A 125 -1.15 8.60 9.34
CA ASN A 125 -2.16 8.75 8.29
C ASN A 125 -2.79 7.39 8.00
N ARG A 126 -4.12 7.33 8.08
CA ARG A 126 -4.84 6.15 7.62
C ARG A 126 -4.69 6.01 6.11
N LYS A 127 -4.19 4.86 5.68
CA LYS A 127 -3.97 4.55 4.28
C LYS A 127 -4.87 3.41 3.86
N ARG A 128 -5.48 3.55 2.69
CA ARG A 128 -6.23 2.47 2.07
C ARG A 128 -5.26 1.44 1.48
N LEU A 129 -5.60 0.16 1.61
CA LEU A 129 -4.86 -0.90 0.92
C LEU A 129 -5.04 -0.77 -0.60
N ASP A 130 -3.93 -0.77 -1.32
CA ASP A 130 -3.92 -0.94 -2.78
C ASP A 130 -4.58 -2.28 -3.16
N VAL A 131 -5.12 -2.39 -4.38
CA VAL A 131 -5.82 -3.61 -4.83
C VAL A 131 -4.98 -4.89 -4.66
N GLU A 132 -3.66 -4.79 -4.86
CA GLU A 132 -2.75 -5.92 -4.69
C GLU A 132 -2.67 -6.36 -3.24
N ALA A 133 -2.49 -5.41 -2.31
CA ALA A 133 -2.42 -5.69 -0.89
C ALA A 133 -3.78 -6.15 -0.35
N LEU A 134 -4.86 -5.51 -0.77
CA LEU A 134 -6.23 -5.87 -0.39
C LEU A 134 -6.55 -7.32 -0.77
N ARG A 135 -6.33 -7.68 -2.04
CA ARG A 135 -6.60 -9.04 -2.52
C ARG A 135 -5.70 -10.08 -1.84
N ASP A 136 -4.43 -9.77 -1.66
CA ASP A 136 -3.48 -10.65 -0.96
C ASP A 136 -3.86 -10.82 0.52
N SER A 137 -4.36 -9.77 1.19
CA SER A 137 -4.87 -9.84 2.56
C SER A 137 -6.09 -10.75 2.66
N ILE A 138 -7.07 -10.63 1.74
CA ILE A 138 -8.25 -11.52 1.71
C ILE A 138 -7.81 -12.99 1.56
N LEU A 139 -6.89 -13.28 0.65
CA LEU A 139 -6.33 -14.63 0.46
C LEU A 139 -5.53 -15.11 1.67
N CYS A 140 -4.82 -14.22 2.35
CA CYS A 140 -4.00 -14.56 3.51
C CYS A 140 -4.86 -14.97 4.72
N VAL A 141 -5.88 -14.16 5.04
CA VAL A 141 -6.77 -14.44 6.18
C VAL A 141 -7.65 -15.65 5.92
N SER A 142 -8.09 -15.90 4.68
CA SER A 142 -8.79 -17.13 4.32
C SER A 142 -7.90 -18.38 4.33
N GLY A 143 -6.57 -18.22 4.38
CA GLY A 143 -5.61 -19.33 4.40
C GLY A 143 -5.30 -19.91 3.02
N ASN A 144 -5.60 -19.17 1.95
CA ASN A 144 -5.54 -19.64 0.58
C ASN A 144 -4.40 -18.99 -0.23
N LEU A 145 -3.67 -18.02 0.32
CA LEU A 145 -2.60 -17.29 -0.39
C LEU A 145 -1.41 -18.19 -0.77
N ASP A 146 -1.17 -18.34 -2.07
CA ASP A 146 0.06 -18.91 -2.62
C ASP A 146 1.17 -17.87 -2.68
N ARG A 147 2.25 -18.13 -1.94
CA ARG A 147 3.44 -17.27 -1.81
C ARG A 147 4.56 -17.61 -2.82
N THR A 148 4.35 -18.57 -3.72
CA THR A 148 5.33 -18.96 -4.74
C THR A 148 5.74 -17.79 -5.60
N ALA A 149 7.05 -17.52 -5.69
CA ALA A 149 7.60 -16.39 -6.43
C ALA A 149 7.85 -16.72 -7.91
N GLY A 150 7.65 -15.74 -8.79
CA GLY A 150 7.92 -15.86 -10.23
C GLY A 150 6.86 -16.67 -10.99
N GLY A 151 7.23 -17.26 -12.13
CA GLY A 151 6.32 -18.07 -12.97
C GLY A 151 5.38 -17.24 -13.86
N GLU A 152 4.58 -17.94 -14.66
CA GLU A 152 3.69 -17.31 -15.64
C GLU A 152 2.59 -16.47 -14.98
N PRO A 153 2.27 -15.30 -15.55
CA PRO A 153 1.21 -14.46 -15.04
C PRO A 153 -0.18 -15.08 -15.30
N VAL A 154 -1.05 -15.06 -14.29
CA VAL A 154 -2.39 -15.66 -14.34
C VAL A 154 -3.45 -14.57 -14.24
N ARG A 155 -4.57 -14.70 -14.95
CA ARG A 155 -5.64 -13.69 -14.87
C ARG A 155 -6.30 -13.71 -13.49
N LEU A 156 -6.71 -12.53 -13.02
CA LEU A 156 -7.34 -12.41 -11.70
C LEU A 156 -8.77 -12.98 -11.66
N THR A 157 -9.43 -13.07 -12.81
CA THR A 157 -10.76 -13.67 -12.95
C THR A 157 -10.75 -15.20 -12.89
N GLU A 158 -9.58 -15.84 -12.91
CA GLU A 158 -9.49 -17.30 -12.79
C GLU A 158 -9.73 -17.72 -11.33
N GLU A 159 -10.76 -18.55 -11.10
CA GLU A 159 -11.20 -18.94 -9.75
C GLU A 159 -10.11 -19.66 -8.92
N LYS A 160 -9.15 -20.29 -9.58
CA LYS A 160 -8.04 -21.00 -8.93
C LYS A 160 -6.78 -20.16 -8.75
N ASN A 161 -6.82 -18.89 -9.16
CA ASN A 161 -5.68 -18.01 -8.99
C ASN A 161 -5.60 -17.53 -7.54
N ASN A 162 -4.83 -18.22 -6.71
CA ASN A 162 -4.59 -17.80 -5.33
C ASN A 162 -3.20 -17.18 -5.14
N ARG A 163 -2.50 -16.89 -6.24
CA ARG A 163 -1.16 -16.32 -6.20
C ARG A 163 -1.22 -14.88 -5.75
N ARG A 164 -0.11 -14.40 -5.18
CA ARG A 164 0.10 -12.98 -4.90
C ARG A 164 -0.25 -12.15 -6.13
N THR A 165 -0.99 -11.06 -5.91
CA THR A 165 -1.57 -10.23 -6.96
C THR A 165 -0.51 -9.54 -7.82
N VAL A 166 0.72 -9.39 -7.30
CA VAL A 166 1.89 -8.92 -8.07
C VAL A 166 2.23 -9.83 -9.27
N TYR A 167 1.83 -11.10 -9.24
CA TYR A 167 1.98 -12.06 -10.35
C TYR A 167 0.71 -12.18 -11.20
N GLY A 168 -0.27 -11.30 -10.99
CA GLY A 168 -1.46 -11.21 -11.82
C GLY A 168 -1.15 -10.71 -13.22
N PHE A 169 -1.87 -11.23 -14.22
CA PHE A 169 -1.76 -10.77 -15.59
C PHE A 169 -2.31 -9.36 -15.76
N VAL A 170 -1.44 -8.40 -16.13
CA VAL A 170 -1.81 -7.02 -16.42
C VAL A 170 -1.71 -6.79 -17.93
N SER A 171 -2.86 -6.57 -18.57
CA SER A 171 -2.91 -6.21 -19.98
C SER A 171 -2.96 -4.69 -20.16
N ARG A 172 -2.04 -4.16 -20.97
CA ARG A 172 -1.98 -2.74 -21.33
C ARG A 172 -3.13 -2.28 -22.22
N ARG A 173 -3.83 -3.19 -22.91
CA ARG A 173 -4.95 -2.87 -23.80
C ARG A 173 -6.30 -2.90 -23.09
N LYS A 174 -6.50 -3.91 -22.24
CA LYS A 174 -7.71 -4.14 -21.45
C LYS A 174 -7.28 -4.52 -20.04
N LEU A 175 -7.38 -3.58 -19.11
CA LEU A 175 -7.11 -3.81 -17.70
C LEU A 175 -8.21 -4.72 -17.12
N ASP A 176 -7.83 -5.53 -16.14
CA ASP A 176 -8.79 -6.35 -15.39
C ASP A 176 -9.80 -5.46 -14.65
N GLY A 177 -11.07 -5.91 -14.59
CA GLY A 177 -12.14 -5.12 -14.00
C GLY A 177 -11.97 -4.88 -12.50
N THR A 178 -11.41 -5.85 -11.76
CA THR A 178 -11.10 -5.68 -10.34
C THR A 178 -9.94 -4.72 -10.14
N LEU A 179 -8.88 -4.81 -10.95
CA LEU A 179 -7.78 -3.83 -10.89
C LEU A 179 -8.28 -2.41 -11.18
N ALA A 180 -9.10 -2.23 -12.22
CA ALA A 180 -9.66 -0.94 -12.57
C ALA A 180 -10.60 -0.39 -11.48
N LEU A 181 -11.40 -1.25 -10.85
CA LEU A 181 -12.35 -0.86 -9.80
C LEU A 181 -11.66 -0.34 -8.53
N PHE A 182 -10.46 -0.84 -8.24
CA PHE A 182 -9.67 -0.49 -7.05
C PHE A 182 -8.42 0.32 -7.43
N ASP A 183 -8.61 1.27 -8.36
CA ASP A 183 -7.68 2.36 -8.64
C ASP A 183 -6.25 1.92 -9.01
N PHE A 184 -6.12 0.77 -9.68
CA PHE A 184 -4.83 0.32 -10.19
C PHE A 184 -4.25 1.33 -11.18
N ALA A 185 -2.94 1.57 -11.07
CA ALA A 185 -2.25 2.55 -11.92
C ALA A 185 -2.36 2.18 -13.40
N ASN A 186 -2.61 3.18 -14.25
CA ASN A 186 -2.71 2.97 -15.70
C ASN A 186 -1.39 2.36 -16.25
N PRO A 187 -1.42 1.15 -16.84
CA PRO A 187 -0.23 0.49 -17.34
C PRO A 187 0.49 1.19 -18.50
N ASN A 188 -0.17 2.18 -19.13
CA ASN A 188 0.35 2.93 -20.27
C ASN A 188 0.92 4.30 -19.92
N SER A 189 0.77 4.75 -18.67
CA SER A 189 1.27 6.05 -18.24
C SER A 189 2.06 5.94 -16.94
N THR A 190 2.94 6.91 -16.71
CA THR A 190 3.59 7.06 -15.41
C THR A 190 2.58 7.63 -14.42
N SER A 191 2.59 7.12 -13.19
CA SER A 191 1.77 7.62 -12.10
C SER A 191 2.68 7.85 -10.91
N GLU A 192 2.58 9.04 -10.32
CA GLU A 192 3.36 9.44 -9.15
C GLU A 192 2.71 9.01 -7.84
N ARG A 193 1.38 8.85 -7.88
CA ARG A 193 0.53 8.36 -6.82
C ARG A 193 -0.74 7.79 -7.43
N ARG A 194 -1.31 6.79 -6.78
CA ARG A 194 -2.66 6.31 -7.13
C ARG A 194 -3.68 7.32 -6.64
N VAL A 195 -4.81 7.37 -7.33
CA VAL A 195 -5.97 8.16 -6.89
C VAL A 195 -6.80 7.21 -6.05
N ASP A 196 -6.97 7.50 -4.76
CA ASP A 196 -7.79 6.65 -3.91
C ASP A 196 -9.24 7.11 -4.00
N THR A 197 -10.12 6.22 -4.47
CA THR A 197 -11.56 6.45 -4.49
C THR A 197 -12.26 5.59 -3.43
N ASP A 198 -13.38 6.10 -2.89
CA ASP A 198 -14.31 5.28 -2.10
C ASP A 198 -15.68 5.31 -2.76
N THR A 199 -15.86 4.40 -3.72
CA THR A 199 -17.08 4.34 -4.51
C THR A 199 -18.05 3.29 -3.97
N PRO A 200 -19.37 3.49 -4.12
CA PRO A 200 -20.36 2.45 -3.81
C PRO A 200 -20.11 1.13 -4.57
N LEU A 201 -19.55 1.19 -5.78
CA LEU A 201 -19.21 0.01 -6.58
C LEU A 201 -18.12 -0.85 -5.91
N GLN A 202 -17.12 -0.24 -5.29
CA GLN A 202 -16.11 -0.98 -4.52
C GLN A 202 -16.75 -1.68 -3.31
N ARG A 203 -17.73 -1.06 -2.63
CA ARG A 203 -18.47 -1.70 -1.53
C ARG A 203 -19.34 -2.84 -2.03
N LEU A 204 -20.03 -2.64 -3.16
CA LEU A 204 -20.83 -3.68 -3.81
C LEU A 204 -19.98 -4.87 -4.26
N PHE A 205 -18.69 -4.68 -4.60
CA PHE A 205 -17.78 -5.77 -4.87
C PHE A 205 -17.64 -6.71 -3.68
N PHE A 206 -17.48 -6.20 -2.45
CA PHE A 206 -17.41 -7.07 -1.26
C PHE A 206 -18.71 -7.84 -1.00
N LEU A 207 -19.85 -7.25 -1.36
CA LEU A 207 -21.16 -7.88 -1.15
C LEU A 207 -21.48 -8.95 -2.20
N ASN A 208 -21.02 -8.79 -3.44
CA ASN A 208 -21.52 -9.58 -4.58
C ASN A 208 -20.43 -10.36 -5.32
N SER A 209 -19.14 -10.09 -5.07
CA SER A 209 -18.06 -10.76 -5.78
C SER A 209 -17.97 -12.23 -5.38
N ARG A 210 -17.97 -13.12 -6.39
CA ARG A 210 -17.74 -14.56 -6.19
C ARG A 210 -16.42 -14.83 -5.45
N PHE A 211 -15.39 -14.05 -5.76
CA PHE A 211 -14.11 -14.14 -5.08
C PHE A 211 -14.26 -13.90 -3.57
N VAL A 212 -14.91 -12.81 -3.17
CA VAL A 212 -15.09 -12.48 -1.74
C VAL A 212 -15.97 -13.51 -1.04
N LEU A 213 -17.05 -13.96 -1.69
CA LEU A 213 -17.94 -14.99 -1.14
C LEU A 213 -17.21 -16.32 -0.90
N GLN A 214 -16.33 -16.73 -1.82
CA GLN A 214 -15.52 -17.94 -1.70
C GLN A 214 -14.47 -17.79 -0.59
N GLN A 215 -13.79 -16.64 -0.50
CA GLN A 215 -12.80 -16.41 0.56
C GLN A 215 -13.46 -16.29 1.94
N ALA A 216 -14.68 -15.73 2.03
CA ALA A 216 -15.46 -15.69 3.26
C ALA A 216 -15.87 -17.10 3.73
N GLU A 217 -16.21 -18.00 2.80
CA GLU A 217 -16.49 -19.41 3.12
C GLU A 217 -15.25 -20.13 3.65
N LEU A 218 -14.10 -19.96 2.98
CA LEU A 218 -12.82 -20.53 3.44
C LEU A 218 -12.42 -19.99 4.81
N LEU A 219 -12.58 -18.69 5.05
CA LEU A 219 -12.34 -18.07 6.35
C LEU A 219 -13.28 -18.64 7.43
N ALA A 220 -14.57 -18.78 7.13
CA ALA A 220 -15.53 -19.39 8.06
C ALA A 220 -15.16 -20.85 8.40
N ASN A 221 -14.73 -21.63 7.41
CA ASN A 221 -14.28 -23.01 7.63
C ASN A 221 -12.99 -23.06 8.46
N ARG A 222 -12.05 -22.13 8.22
CA ARG A 222 -10.83 -21.98 9.01
C ARG A 222 -11.13 -21.66 10.47
N LEU A 223 -12.08 -20.76 10.74
CA LEU A 223 -12.50 -20.41 12.10
C LEU A 223 -13.24 -21.55 12.81
N LYS A 224 -13.91 -22.43 12.06
CA LYS A 224 -14.60 -23.62 12.57
C LYS A 224 -13.73 -24.86 12.67
N ALA A 225 -12.45 -24.78 12.27
CA ALA A 225 -11.56 -25.93 12.30
C ALA A 225 -11.40 -26.49 13.72
N ASP A 226 -11.38 -25.61 14.72
CA ASP A 226 -11.52 -25.99 16.13
C ASP A 226 -13.00 -26.20 16.48
N ARG A 227 -13.38 -27.46 16.64
CA ARG A 227 -14.76 -27.87 16.92
C ARG A 227 -15.16 -27.62 18.38
N GLU A 228 -14.20 -27.65 19.30
CA GLU A 228 -14.42 -27.48 20.74
C GLU A 228 -14.47 -25.99 21.13
N ALA A 229 -13.96 -25.10 20.28
CA ALA A 229 -14.02 -23.66 20.51
C ALA A 229 -15.48 -23.15 20.54
N SER A 230 -15.79 -22.34 21.57
CA SER A 230 -17.02 -21.57 21.62
C SER A 230 -17.08 -20.51 20.53
N ASP A 231 -18.29 -20.06 20.17
CA ASP A 231 -18.44 -18.98 19.18
C ASP A 231 -17.76 -17.68 19.64
N GLU A 232 -17.71 -17.42 20.95
CA GLU A 232 -16.95 -16.30 21.51
C GLU A 232 -15.45 -16.41 21.18
N SER A 233 -14.86 -17.59 21.42
CA SER A 233 -13.45 -17.84 21.12
C SER A 233 -13.15 -17.72 19.62
N ARG A 234 -14.07 -18.18 18.77
CA ARG A 234 -13.95 -18.05 17.31
C ARG A 234 -14.02 -16.59 16.86
N ILE A 235 -14.91 -15.77 17.44
CA ILE A 235 -14.97 -14.32 17.16
C ILE A 235 -13.64 -13.65 17.55
N ARG A 236 -13.12 -13.92 18.76
CA ARG A 236 -11.82 -13.38 19.19
C ARG A 236 -10.68 -13.79 18.26
N THR A 237 -10.71 -15.03 17.77
CA THR A 237 -9.73 -15.51 16.79
C THR A 237 -9.86 -14.80 15.45
N ALA A 238 -11.09 -14.53 14.99
CA ALA A 238 -11.33 -13.77 13.77
C ALA A 238 -10.74 -12.34 13.88
N TYR A 239 -11.00 -11.65 14.99
CA TYR A 239 -10.49 -10.30 15.23
C TYR A 239 -8.95 -10.24 15.29
N ARG A 240 -8.31 -11.19 15.96
CA ARG A 240 -6.84 -11.30 15.96
C ARG A 240 -6.28 -11.58 14.56
N LEU A 241 -6.97 -12.40 13.76
CA LEU A 241 -6.52 -12.73 12.41
C LEU A 241 -6.71 -11.58 11.40
N LEU A 242 -7.80 -10.82 11.53
CA LEU A 242 -8.19 -9.78 10.57
C LEU A 242 -7.64 -8.39 10.93
N PHE A 243 -7.57 -8.08 12.23
CA PHE A 243 -7.32 -6.73 12.74
C PHE A 243 -6.17 -6.65 13.75
N ASP A 244 -5.55 -7.79 14.08
CA ASP A 244 -4.46 -7.88 15.07
C ASP A 244 -4.80 -7.27 16.46
N ARG A 245 -6.08 -7.37 16.85
CA ARG A 245 -6.56 -6.92 18.17
C ARG A 245 -7.68 -7.81 18.70
N GLU A 246 -8.05 -7.59 19.96
CA GLU A 246 -9.27 -8.18 20.53
C GLU A 246 -10.52 -7.38 20.13
N PRO A 247 -11.69 -8.05 20.00
CA PRO A 247 -12.96 -7.35 19.84
C PRO A 247 -13.31 -6.60 21.13
N SER A 248 -13.90 -5.42 20.98
CA SER A 248 -14.58 -4.74 22.09
C SER A 248 -15.78 -5.56 22.56
N GLN A 249 -16.27 -5.28 23.79
CA GLN A 249 -17.46 -5.97 24.30
C GLN A 249 -18.68 -5.78 23.38
N THR A 250 -18.87 -4.58 22.83
CA THR A 250 -19.98 -4.30 21.89
C THR A 250 -19.86 -5.13 20.61
N GLU A 251 -18.67 -5.20 20.02
CA GLU A 251 -18.41 -6.00 18.82
C GLU A 251 -18.65 -7.48 19.05
N LEU A 252 -18.22 -7.98 20.21
CA LEU A 252 -18.41 -9.37 20.60
C LEU A 252 -19.91 -9.71 20.73
N GLN A 253 -20.68 -8.87 21.41
CA GLN A 253 -22.12 -9.06 21.57
C GLN A 253 -22.86 -8.98 20.24
N LEU A 254 -22.47 -8.05 19.35
CA LEU A 254 -23.03 -7.96 18.00
C LEU A 254 -22.71 -9.21 17.18
N GLY A 255 -21.48 -9.73 17.26
CA GLY A 255 -21.07 -10.96 16.59
C GLY A 255 -21.88 -12.17 17.07
N LEU A 256 -22.00 -12.36 18.38
CA LEU A 256 -22.80 -13.46 18.95
C LEU A 256 -24.28 -13.37 18.53
N LYS A 257 -24.86 -12.16 18.57
CA LYS A 257 -26.23 -11.92 18.12
C LYS A 257 -26.40 -12.23 16.63
N PHE A 258 -25.43 -11.86 15.80
CA PHE A 258 -25.46 -12.12 14.36
C PHE A 258 -25.42 -13.63 14.07
N LEU A 259 -24.58 -14.37 14.78
CA LEU A 259 -24.43 -15.82 14.59
C LEU A 259 -25.68 -16.62 14.97
N GLY A 260 -26.51 -16.10 15.87
CA GLY A 260 -27.78 -16.73 16.28
C GLY A 260 -28.89 -16.73 15.21
N ASN A 261 -28.74 -16.00 14.11
CA ASN A 261 -29.86 -15.63 13.21
C ASN A 261 -29.98 -16.42 11.90
N GLY A 262 -29.35 -17.59 11.72
CA GLY A 262 -29.74 -18.48 10.60
C GLY A 262 -28.67 -19.41 10.02
N GLN A 263 -29.04 -20.05 8.90
CA GLN A 263 -28.15 -20.92 8.13
C GLN A 263 -27.03 -20.12 7.46
N LYS A 264 -25.79 -20.65 7.46
CA LYS A 264 -24.57 -19.99 6.95
C LYS A 264 -24.13 -18.71 7.67
N ALA A 265 -24.58 -18.48 8.91
CA ALA A 265 -24.28 -17.27 9.67
C ALA A 265 -22.77 -16.92 9.73
N TRP A 266 -21.90 -17.92 9.89
CA TRP A 266 -20.44 -17.72 9.90
C TRP A 266 -19.85 -17.25 8.56
N GLN A 267 -20.37 -17.72 7.42
CA GLN A 267 -19.93 -17.25 6.10
C GLN A 267 -20.31 -15.78 5.90
N GLN A 268 -21.55 -15.43 6.26
CA GLN A 268 -22.04 -14.06 6.18
C GLN A 268 -21.29 -13.14 7.16
N TYR A 269 -21.00 -13.63 8.37
CA TYR A 269 -20.23 -12.87 9.35
C TYR A 269 -18.79 -12.62 8.86
N ALA A 270 -18.13 -13.65 8.32
CA ALA A 270 -16.82 -13.51 7.68
C ALA A 270 -16.85 -12.49 6.53
N GLN A 271 -17.88 -12.52 5.69
CA GLN A 271 -18.07 -11.55 4.61
C GLN A 271 -18.21 -10.11 5.15
N VAL A 272 -19.01 -9.91 6.22
CA VAL A 272 -19.18 -8.61 6.87
C VAL A 272 -17.85 -8.08 7.37
N LEU A 273 -17.06 -8.91 8.06
CA LEU A 273 -15.74 -8.51 8.56
C LEU A 273 -14.78 -8.15 7.43
N LEU A 274 -14.74 -8.93 6.34
CA LEU A 274 -13.92 -8.62 5.16
C LEU A 274 -14.36 -7.33 4.44
N SER A 275 -15.63 -6.93 4.57
CA SER A 275 -16.17 -5.69 3.99
C SER A 275 -15.99 -4.44 4.86
N SER A 276 -15.53 -4.63 6.10
CA SER A 276 -15.37 -3.55 7.07
C SER A 276 -14.31 -2.53 6.63
N SER A 277 -14.50 -1.27 7.02
CA SER A 277 -13.49 -0.24 6.73
C SER A 277 -12.16 -0.51 7.43
N GLU A 278 -12.18 -1.14 8.60
CA GLU A 278 -10.97 -1.53 9.33
C GLU A 278 -10.14 -2.59 8.60
N PHE A 279 -10.77 -3.48 7.83
CA PHE A 279 -10.03 -4.44 7.01
C PHE A 279 -9.33 -3.78 5.80
N ILE A 280 -9.93 -2.71 5.26
CA ILE A 280 -9.49 -2.06 4.02
C ILE A 280 -8.48 -0.94 4.29
N MET A 281 -8.44 -0.42 5.52
CA MET A 281 -7.56 0.68 5.92
C MET A 281 -6.50 0.20 6.91
N VAL A 282 -5.26 0.63 6.71
CA VAL A 282 -4.13 0.43 7.63
C VAL A 282 -3.67 1.77 8.20
N ASN A 283 -3.17 1.74 9.44
CA ASN A 283 -2.56 2.88 10.10
C ASN A 283 -1.07 2.98 9.78
#